data_AF-A0A2N3ANZ1-F1
#
_entry.id   AF-A0A2N3ANZ1-F1
#
_cell.length_a   1.000
_cell.length_b   1.000
_cell.length_c   1.000
_cell.angle_alpha   90.00
_cell.angle_beta   90.00
_cell.angle_gamma   90.00
#
_symmetry.space_group_name_H-M   'P 1'
#
loop_
_entity.id
_entity.type
_entity.pdbx_description
1 polymer ?
#
loop_
_entity_poly.entity_id
_entity_poly.type
_entity_poly.pdbx_seq_one_letter_code
_entity_poly.pdbx_strand_id
1 'polypeptide(L)'
;MFNKNKKKTSIAKVLIMIVGLIIILLLAGCLGLSTDETQIKQIAKNIEKAIEKKSVDLFMENISYNYSDEDGGTYDNHINGLPEEIFSKIEEAEDLADILSIFKIDPKVTIPESDLVFADIYASGKMTIKISLKACIFWVVCTDLYNENIEYDVDFIKEDEEWKIIFMEEI
;
A
#
# COMPACT_ATOMS: atom_id res chain seq x y z
N MET A 1 -2.20 63.01 -24.76
CA MET A 1 -2.55 61.81 -25.54
C MET A 1 -2.38 60.60 -24.62
N PHE A 2 -3.44 60.12 -23.95
CA PHE A 2 -3.37 58.96 -23.05
C PHE A 2 -4.21 57.82 -23.63
N ASN A 3 -3.52 56.79 -24.10
CA ASN A 3 -4.10 55.63 -24.76
C ASN A 3 -4.62 54.63 -23.70
N LYS A 4 -5.95 54.53 -23.52
CA LYS A 4 -6.58 53.50 -22.66
C LYS A 4 -6.95 52.29 -23.51
N ASN A 5 -6.03 51.36 -23.69
CA ASN A 5 -6.36 50.03 -24.21
C ASN A 5 -6.98 49.18 -23.10
N LYS A 6 -8.31 49.30 -22.90
CA LYS A 6 -9.07 48.33 -22.10
C LYS A 6 -9.21 47.05 -22.92
N LYS A 7 -8.39 46.04 -22.60
CA LYS A 7 -8.52 44.67 -23.11
C LYS A 7 -9.88 44.12 -22.65
N LYS A 8 -10.87 44.12 -23.55
CA LYS A 8 -12.21 43.59 -23.30
C LYS A 8 -12.09 42.06 -23.28
N THR A 9 -11.82 41.48 -22.10
CA THR A 9 -11.85 40.03 -21.94
C THR A 9 -13.28 39.58 -22.25
N SER A 10 -13.45 38.75 -23.28
CA SER A 10 -14.78 38.29 -23.66
C SER A 10 -15.35 37.44 -22.53
N ILE A 11 -16.62 37.67 -22.18
CA ILE A 11 -17.34 36.96 -21.12
C ILE A 11 -17.21 35.42 -21.29
N ALA A 12 -17.15 34.95 -22.54
CA ALA A 12 -16.89 33.56 -22.88
C ALA A 12 -15.57 33.00 -22.31
N LYS A 13 -14.48 33.77 -22.30
CA LYS A 13 -13.18 33.33 -21.75
C LYS A 13 -13.22 33.18 -20.23
N VAL A 14 -14.01 34.02 -19.55
CA VAL A 14 -14.19 33.94 -18.10
C VAL A 14 -15.06 32.73 -17.74
N LEU A 15 -16.12 32.46 -18.50
CA LEU A 15 -16.97 31.28 -18.33
C LEU A 15 -16.21 29.96 -18.51
N ILE A 16 -15.36 29.86 -19.55
CA ILE A 16 -14.54 28.66 -19.79
C ILE A 16 -13.59 28.39 -18.61
N MET A 17 -12.99 29.46 -18.06
CA MET A 17 -12.06 29.34 -16.93
C MET A 17 -12.79 28.89 -15.65
N ILE A 18 -14.01 29.38 -15.42
CA ILE A 18 -14.85 28.98 -14.28
C ILE A 18 -15.30 27.52 -14.41
N VAL A 19 -15.75 27.10 -15.60
CA VAL A 19 -16.16 25.71 -15.86
C VAL A 19 -14.99 24.76 -15.68
N GLY A 20 -13.79 25.11 -16.18
CA GLY A 20 -12.58 24.32 -15.96
C GLY A 20 -12.23 24.17 -14.48
N LEU A 21 -12.35 25.25 -13.69
CA LEU A 21 -12.10 25.22 -12.25
C LEU A 21 -13.11 24.34 -11.50
N ILE A 22 -14.40 24.41 -11.86
CA ILE A 22 -15.46 23.58 -11.29
C ILE A 22 -15.24 22.11 -11.61
N ILE A 23 -14.81 21.77 -12.83
CA ILE A 23 -14.49 20.38 -13.21
C ILE A 23 -13.32 19.84 -12.39
N ILE A 24 -12.26 20.63 -12.17
CA ILE A 24 -11.12 20.22 -11.33
C ILE A 24 -11.56 20.01 -9.87
N LEU A 25 -12.43 20.87 -9.34
CA LEU A 25 -12.98 20.72 -7.98
C LEU A 25 -13.91 19.51 -7.85
N LEU A 26 -14.72 19.20 -8.87
CA LEU A 26 -15.57 18.00 -8.90
C LEU A 26 -14.75 16.71 -9.00
N LEU A 27 -13.60 16.73 -9.70
CA LEU A 27 -12.69 15.58 -9.81
C LEU A 27 -11.94 15.29 -8.50
N ALA A 28 -11.59 16.33 -7.72
CA ALA A 28 -10.96 16.17 -6.40
C ALA A 28 -11.92 15.58 -5.34
N GLY A 29 -13.24 15.78 -5.50
CA GLY A 29 -14.27 15.26 -4.60
C GLY A 29 -14.62 13.78 -4.78
N CYS A 30 -14.02 13.09 -5.75
CA CYS A 30 -14.28 11.66 -6.01
C CYS A 30 -13.29 10.72 -5.31
N LEU A 31 -12.34 11.26 -4.51
CA LEU A 31 -11.38 10.44 -3.75
C LEU A 31 -12.00 9.76 -2.51
N GLY A 32 -13.17 10.22 -2.04
CA GLY A 32 -13.87 9.69 -0.86
C GLY A 32 -14.91 8.59 -1.14
N LEU A 33 -14.91 7.98 -2.33
CA LEU A 33 -15.85 6.93 -2.73
C LEU A 33 -15.12 5.63 -3.10
N SER A 34 -14.06 5.29 -2.38
CA SER A 34 -13.50 3.93 -2.46
C SER A 34 -14.41 2.98 -1.68
N THR A 35 -14.71 1.81 -2.26
CA THR A 35 -15.39 0.75 -1.52
C THR A 35 -14.50 0.23 -0.41
N ASP A 36 -15.08 -0.34 0.65
CA ASP A 36 -14.33 -0.95 1.75
C ASP A 36 -13.32 -2.00 1.22
N GLU A 37 -13.74 -2.83 0.26
CA GLU A 37 -12.87 -3.77 -0.47
C GLU A 37 -11.69 -3.08 -1.16
N THR A 38 -11.91 -1.92 -1.78
CA THR A 38 -10.85 -1.17 -2.47
C THR A 38 -9.85 -0.62 -1.46
N GLN A 39 -10.30 -0.15 -0.30
CA GLN A 39 -9.44 0.35 0.76
C GLN A 39 -8.60 -0.78 1.37
N ILE A 40 -9.20 -1.94 1.67
CA ILE A 40 -8.48 -3.11 2.18
C ILE A 40 -7.46 -3.60 1.13
N LYS A 41 -7.79 -3.61 -0.16
CA LYS A 41 -6.80 -3.90 -1.21
C LYS A 41 -5.67 -2.88 -1.28
N GLN A 42 -5.92 -1.63 -0.91
CA GLN A 42 -4.90 -0.60 -0.87
C GLN A 42 -3.91 -0.86 0.27
N ILE A 43 -4.34 -1.44 1.39
CA ILE A 43 -3.45 -1.91 2.47
C ILE A 43 -2.40 -2.88 1.92
N ALA A 44 -2.80 -3.90 1.16
CA ALA A 44 -1.85 -4.84 0.55
C ALA A 44 -0.78 -4.11 -0.29
N LYS A 45 -1.18 -3.17 -1.14
CA LYS A 45 -0.24 -2.38 -1.96
C LYS A 45 0.67 -1.48 -1.13
N ASN A 46 0.16 -0.94 -0.02
CA ASN A 46 0.95 -0.10 0.87
C ASN A 46 2.00 -0.94 1.62
N ILE A 47 1.63 -2.12 2.11
CA ILE A 47 2.55 -3.07 2.74
C ILE A 47 3.59 -3.56 1.72
N GLU A 48 3.19 -3.91 0.49
CA GLU A 48 4.11 -4.26 -0.59
C GLU A 48 5.18 -3.18 -0.79
N LYS A 49 4.75 -1.91 -0.89
CA LYS A 49 5.65 -0.77 -1.00
C LYS A 49 6.50 -0.52 0.25
N ALA A 50 5.98 -0.82 1.44
CA ALA A 50 6.73 -0.72 2.68
C ALA A 50 7.87 -1.76 2.70
N ILE A 51 7.60 -2.98 2.23
CA ILE A 51 8.59 -4.05 2.06
C ILE A 51 9.64 -3.67 1.01
N GLU A 52 9.23 -3.20 -0.17
CA GLU A 52 10.17 -2.72 -1.21
C GLU A 52 11.12 -1.64 -0.70
N LYS A 53 10.63 -0.78 0.20
CA LYS A 53 11.41 0.33 0.77
C LYS A 53 12.08 -0.01 2.09
N LYS A 54 11.85 -1.21 2.64
CA LYS A 54 12.27 -1.63 3.99
C LYS A 54 11.95 -0.56 5.05
N SER A 55 10.72 -0.04 5.01
CA SER A 55 10.29 1.07 5.87
C SER A 55 9.25 0.59 6.85
N VAL A 56 9.65 0.52 8.13
CA VAL A 56 8.77 0.18 9.25
C VAL A 56 7.62 1.19 9.33
N ASP A 57 7.91 2.49 9.25
CA ASP A 57 6.89 3.54 9.29
C ASP A 57 5.79 3.33 8.22
N LEU A 58 6.16 3.06 6.97
CA LEU A 58 5.19 2.82 5.89
C LEU A 58 4.39 1.53 6.09
N PHE A 59 4.95 0.54 6.78
CA PHE A 59 4.23 -0.68 7.14
C PHE A 59 3.18 -0.34 8.20
N MET A 60 3.63 0.31 9.27
CA MET A 60 2.83 0.68 10.44
C MET A 60 1.70 1.66 10.13
N GLU A 61 1.80 2.46 9.07
CA GLU A 61 0.68 3.30 8.56
C GLU A 61 -0.60 2.50 8.26
N ASN A 62 -0.50 1.19 8.04
CA ASN A 62 -1.64 0.31 7.74
C ASN A 62 -2.15 -0.46 8.97
N ILE A 63 -1.51 -0.29 10.12
CA ILE A 63 -1.80 -1.00 11.36
C ILE A 63 -2.55 -0.07 12.30
N SER A 64 -3.58 -0.58 12.96
CA SER A 64 -4.35 0.17 13.95
C SER A 64 -3.49 0.39 15.20
N TYR A 65 -3.63 1.56 15.83
CA TYR A 65 -3.04 1.82 17.16
C TYR A 65 -3.54 0.85 18.24
N ASN A 66 -4.70 0.22 18.03
CA ASN A 66 -5.30 -0.74 18.95
C ASN A 66 -4.90 -2.19 18.61
N TYR A 67 -3.97 -2.40 17.68
CA TYR A 67 -3.51 -3.73 17.29
C TYR A 67 -3.00 -4.53 18.50
N SER A 68 -3.42 -5.79 18.59
CA SER A 68 -2.91 -6.75 19.57
C SER A 68 -3.08 -8.17 19.04
N ASP A 69 -2.03 -8.97 19.09
CA ASP A 69 -2.07 -10.40 18.71
C ASP A 69 -1.80 -11.34 19.90
N GLU A 70 -1.82 -12.65 19.65
CA GLU A 70 -1.61 -13.70 20.65
C GLU A 70 -0.14 -13.84 21.08
N ASP A 71 0.81 -13.41 20.24
CA ASP A 71 2.26 -13.47 20.48
C ASP A 71 2.79 -12.25 21.23
N GLY A 72 1.91 -11.32 21.61
CA GLY A 72 2.23 -10.10 22.35
C GLY A 72 2.69 -8.95 21.44
N GLY A 73 2.45 -9.05 20.14
CA GLY A 73 2.57 -7.94 19.21
C GLY A 73 1.49 -6.88 19.45
N THR A 74 1.92 -5.63 19.32
CA THR A 74 1.15 -4.41 19.54
C THR A 74 1.62 -3.37 18.52
N TYR A 75 0.89 -2.27 18.37
CA TYR A 75 1.36 -1.17 17.53
C TYR A 75 2.74 -0.64 18.00
N ASP A 76 2.91 -0.42 19.31
CA ASP A 76 4.10 0.22 19.89
C ASP A 76 5.38 -0.62 19.79
N ASN A 77 5.26 -1.94 19.69
CA ASN A 77 6.40 -2.84 19.48
C ASN A 77 6.49 -3.37 18.03
N HIS A 78 5.85 -2.66 17.09
CA HIS A 78 5.84 -2.99 15.66
C HIS A 78 5.38 -4.42 15.37
N ILE A 79 4.28 -4.85 15.99
CA ILE A 79 3.76 -6.21 15.85
C ILE A 79 4.86 -7.21 16.24
N ASN A 80 5.43 -7.02 17.43
CA ASN A 80 6.54 -7.85 17.93
C ASN A 80 7.78 -7.88 17.00
N GLY A 81 8.04 -6.81 16.26
CA GLY A 81 9.15 -6.72 15.31
C GLY A 81 8.93 -7.44 13.98
N LEU A 82 7.68 -7.77 13.63
CA LEU A 82 7.33 -8.46 12.38
C LEU A 82 7.87 -7.74 11.12
N PRO A 83 7.74 -6.40 10.95
CA PRO A 83 8.30 -5.71 9.79
C PRO A 83 9.82 -5.88 9.70
N GLU A 84 10.52 -5.74 10.83
CA GLU A 84 11.97 -5.91 10.91
C GLU A 84 12.41 -7.34 10.57
N GLU A 85 11.68 -8.35 11.03
CA GLU A 85 11.95 -9.75 10.69
C GLU A 85 11.84 -9.99 9.18
N ILE A 86 10.75 -9.50 8.56
CA ILE A 86 10.55 -9.60 7.11
C ILE A 86 11.71 -8.91 6.37
N PHE A 87 12.11 -7.71 6.80
CA PHE A 87 13.21 -6.98 6.16
C PHE A 87 14.56 -7.67 6.34
N SER A 88 14.82 -8.26 7.51
CA SER A 88 16.04 -9.04 7.77
C SER A 88 16.13 -10.26 6.85
N LYS A 89 15.03 -11.01 6.68
CA LYS A 89 14.97 -12.14 5.74
C LYS A 89 15.28 -11.71 4.29
N ILE A 90 14.76 -10.55 3.90
CA ILE A 90 15.02 -9.94 2.59
C ILE A 90 16.48 -9.52 2.45
N GLU A 91 17.06 -8.88 3.46
CA GLU A 91 18.46 -8.45 3.47
C GLU A 91 19.42 -9.63 3.39
N GLU A 92 19.18 -10.69 4.16
CA GLU A 92 19.97 -11.92 4.08
C GLU A 92 19.91 -12.54 2.68
N ALA A 93 18.72 -12.56 2.06
CA ALA A 93 18.55 -13.03 0.71
C ALA A 93 19.27 -12.13 -0.32
N GLU A 94 19.25 -10.81 -0.12
CA GLU A 94 19.95 -9.82 -0.94
C GLU A 94 21.47 -9.93 -0.81
N ASP A 95 22.01 -10.09 0.38
CA ASP A 95 23.46 -10.23 0.63
C ASP A 95 24.02 -11.49 -0.03
N LEU A 96 23.28 -12.60 0.01
CA LEU A 96 23.63 -13.83 -0.73
C LEU A 96 23.61 -13.60 -2.25
N ALA A 97 22.75 -12.71 -2.71
CA ALA A 97 22.54 -12.36 -4.10
C ALA A 97 23.57 -11.34 -4.63
N ASP A 98 23.92 -10.33 -3.85
CA ASP A 98 24.73 -9.18 -4.28
C ASP A 98 26.13 -9.59 -4.77
N ILE A 99 26.62 -10.77 -4.35
CA ILE A 99 27.82 -11.44 -4.87
C ILE A 99 27.83 -11.47 -6.42
N LEU A 100 26.69 -11.52 -7.09
CA LEU A 100 26.60 -11.56 -8.55
C LEU A 100 25.93 -10.34 -9.21
N SER A 101 25.42 -9.35 -8.45
CA SER A 101 24.70 -8.14 -8.93
C SER A 101 23.57 -8.36 -9.96
N ILE A 102 23.19 -9.61 -10.24
CA ILE A 102 22.13 -9.99 -11.17
C ILE A 102 20.80 -10.20 -10.46
N PHE A 103 20.77 -10.19 -9.14
CA PHE A 103 19.59 -10.58 -8.40
C PHE A 103 18.71 -9.39 -8.04
N LYS A 104 17.40 -9.63 -7.98
CA LYS A 104 16.37 -8.67 -7.59
C LYS A 104 15.37 -9.35 -6.66
N ILE A 105 15.05 -8.72 -5.54
CA ILE A 105 13.90 -9.10 -4.71
C ILE A 105 12.64 -8.43 -5.25
N ASP A 106 11.57 -9.20 -5.34
CA ASP A 106 10.27 -8.79 -5.85
C ASP A 106 9.19 -9.22 -4.84
N PRO A 107 8.85 -8.37 -3.86
CA PRO A 107 7.78 -8.65 -2.94
C PRO A 107 6.43 -8.49 -3.64
N LYS A 108 5.46 -9.29 -3.23
CA LYS A 108 4.07 -9.19 -3.68
C LYS A 108 3.15 -9.46 -2.52
N VAL A 109 2.21 -8.55 -2.26
CA VAL A 109 1.22 -8.73 -1.18
C VAL A 109 -0.17 -8.81 -1.77
N THR A 110 -0.94 -9.82 -1.37
CA THR A 110 -2.29 -10.05 -1.91
C THR A 110 -3.30 -10.30 -0.81
N ILE A 111 -4.45 -9.63 -0.92
CA ILE A 111 -5.66 -9.90 -0.15
C ILE A 111 -6.78 -10.20 -1.16
N PRO A 112 -7.20 -11.47 -1.32
CA PRO A 112 -8.23 -11.84 -2.28
C PRO A 112 -9.62 -11.34 -1.84
N GLU A 113 -10.42 -10.79 -2.76
CA GLU A 113 -11.80 -10.38 -2.45
C GLU A 113 -12.68 -11.55 -2.02
N SER A 114 -12.40 -12.75 -2.55
CA SER A 114 -13.13 -13.97 -2.20
C SER A 114 -13.02 -14.35 -0.73
N ASP A 115 -11.97 -13.87 -0.07
CA ASP A 115 -11.64 -14.25 1.29
C ASP A 115 -12.12 -13.19 2.30
N LEU A 116 -12.57 -12.03 1.81
CA LEU A 116 -13.07 -10.95 2.65
C LEU A 116 -14.50 -11.23 3.12
N VAL A 117 -14.70 -11.13 4.44
CA VAL A 117 -16.00 -11.19 5.09
C VAL A 117 -16.21 -9.92 5.90
N PHE A 118 -17.22 -9.13 5.54
CA PHE A 118 -17.52 -7.85 6.18
C PHE A 118 -18.61 -7.97 7.25
N ALA A 119 -18.43 -7.23 8.35
CA ALA A 119 -19.38 -7.09 9.44
C ALA A 119 -19.33 -5.66 10.03
N ASP A 120 -20.16 -4.77 9.49
CA ASP A 120 -20.22 -3.34 9.89
C ASP A 120 -18.85 -2.64 9.76
N ILE A 121 -18.24 -2.27 10.89
CA ILE A 121 -16.91 -1.63 10.94
C ILE A 121 -15.75 -2.65 10.98
N TYR A 122 -16.03 -3.94 10.88
CA TYR A 122 -15.03 -5.02 10.91
C TYR A 122 -15.02 -5.79 9.60
N ALA A 123 -13.86 -6.35 9.27
CA ALA A 123 -13.73 -7.35 8.21
C ALA A 123 -12.67 -8.38 8.58
N SER A 124 -12.81 -9.61 8.12
CA SER A 124 -11.79 -10.65 8.24
C SER A 124 -11.40 -11.14 6.85
N GLY A 125 -10.19 -11.65 6.68
CA GLY A 125 -9.77 -12.29 5.45
C GLY A 125 -8.39 -12.95 5.53
N LYS A 126 -7.79 -13.17 4.36
CA LYS A 126 -6.46 -13.76 4.22
C LYS A 126 -5.53 -12.81 3.50
N MET A 127 -4.30 -12.72 3.98
CA MET A 127 -3.22 -11.98 3.34
C MET A 127 -2.07 -12.91 3.02
N THR A 128 -1.55 -12.83 1.80
CA THR A 128 -0.31 -13.53 1.42
C THR A 128 0.77 -12.51 1.14
N ILE A 129 1.92 -12.67 1.79
CA ILE A 129 3.16 -11.97 1.48
C ILE A 129 4.07 -12.96 0.75
N LYS A 130 4.34 -12.68 -0.53
CA LYS A 130 5.26 -13.45 -1.34
C LYS A 130 6.55 -12.67 -1.55
N ILE A 131 7.69 -13.26 -1.20
CA ILE A 131 9.02 -12.70 -1.44
C ILE A 131 9.69 -13.57 -2.51
N SER A 132 9.94 -13.00 -3.69
CA SER A 132 10.57 -13.71 -4.80
C SER A 132 11.98 -13.21 -5.03
N LEU A 133 12.98 -14.08 -4.99
CA LEU A 133 14.33 -13.79 -5.45
C LEU A 133 14.45 -14.15 -6.92
N LYS A 134 14.72 -13.15 -7.75
CA LYS A 134 14.89 -13.31 -9.19
C LYS A 134 16.34 -13.13 -9.57
N ALA A 135 16.90 -14.00 -10.40
CA ALA A 135 18.16 -13.74 -11.09
C ALA A 135 17.90 -13.22 -12.50
N CYS A 136 18.40 -12.03 -12.77
CA CYS A 136 18.24 -11.27 -14.00
C CYS A 136 19.56 -11.20 -14.76
N ILE A 137 19.68 -11.98 -15.84
CA ILE A 137 20.83 -11.88 -16.75
C ILE A 137 20.68 -10.61 -17.59
N PHE A 138 21.70 -9.75 -17.55
CA PHE A 138 21.72 -8.42 -18.20
C PHE A 138 20.52 -7.51 -17.85
N TRP A 139 19.88 -7.70 -16.69
CA TRP A 139 18.63 -7.02 -16.30
C TRP A 139 17.41 -7.23 -17.22
N VAL A 140 17.51 -8.09 -18.26
CA VAL A 140 16.43 -8.30 -19.24
C VAL A 140 15.70 -9.62 -19.02
N VAL A 141 16.43 -10.68 -18.65
CA VAL A 141 15.86 -12.02 -18.50
C VAL A 141 15.95 -12.41 -17.03
N CYS A 142 14.83 -12.29 -16.33
CA CYS A 142 14.71 -12.68 -14.92
C CYS A 142 14.10 -14.08 -14.80
N THR A 143 14.71 -14.92 -13.98
CA THR A 143 14.14 -16.20 -13.54
C THR A 143 13.95 -16.17 -12.03
N ASP A 144 12.83 -16.70 -11.55
CA ASP A 144 12.62 -16.94 -10.13
C ASP A 144 13.58 -18.05 -9.68
N LEU A 145 14.28 -17.83 -8.57
CA LEU A 145 15.22 -18.80 -7.98
C LEU A 145 14.73 -19.30 -6.64
N TYR A 146 14.17 -18.40 -5.85
CA TYR A 146 13.60 -18.70 -4.56
C TYR A 146 12.29 -17.92 -4.40
N ASN A 147 11.31 -18.58 -3.79
CA ASN A 147 10.04 -17.97 -3.46
C ASN A 147 9.71 -18.39 -2.04
N GLU A 148 9.46 -17.41 -1.19
CA GLU A 148 8.86 -17.61 0.12
C GLU A 148 7.46 -17.04 0.08
N ASN A 149 6.50 -17.79 0.60
CA ASN A 149 5.13 -17.35 0.74
C ASN A 149 4.79 -17.47 2.22
N ILE A 150 4.36 -16.37 2.82
CA ILE A 150 3.86 -16.31 4.18
C ILE A 150 2.38 -15.96 4.10
N GLU A 151 1.54 -16.76 4.72
CA GLU A 151 0.09 -16.58 4.73
C GLU A 151 -0.35 -16.14 6.12
N TYR A 152 -1.27 -15.20 6.18
CA TYR A 152 -1.83 -14.67 7.41
C TYR A 152 -3.35 -14.72 7.35
N ASP A 153 -3.98 -15.14 8.45
CA ASP A 153 -5.34 -14.72 8.75
C ASP A 153 -5.26 -13.30 9.31
N VAL A 154 -6.13 -12.42 8.81
CA VAL A 154 -6.06 -10.99 9.09
C VAL A 154 -7.45 -10.43 9.41
N ASP A 155 -7.52 -9.66 10.49
CA ASP A 155 -8.71 -8.86 10.79
C ASP A 155 -8.42 -7.38 10.57
N PHE A 156 -9.47 -6.70 10.11
CA PHE A 156 -9.48 -5.29 9.82
C PHE A 156 -10.55 -4.59 10.65
N ILE A 157 -10.25 -3.35 11.01
CA ILE A 157 -11.20 -2.43 11.62
C ILE A 157 -11.23 -1.13 10.82
N LYS A 158 -12.41 -0.56 10.68
CA LYS A 158 -12.59 0.78 10.11
C LYS A 158 -12.49 1.81 11.23
N GLU A 159 -11.43 2.61 11.19
CA GLU A 159 -11.21 3.75 12.07
C GLU A 159 -11.57 5.02 11.31
N ASP A 160 -12.64 5.69 11.73
CA ASP A 160 -13.26 6.80 10.98
C ASP A 160 -13.65 6.39 9.54
N GLU A 161 -12.87 6.81 8.54
CA GLU A 161 -13.08 6.47 7.13
C GLU A 161 -11.95 5.63 6.51
N GLU A 162 -11.00 5.15 7.32
CA GLU A 162 -9.85 4.35 6.88
C GLU A 162 -9.91 2.94 7.48
N TRP A 163 -9.68 1.93 6.63
CA TRP A 163 -9.43 0.56 7.11
C TRP A 163 -7.99 0.39 7.58
N LYS A 164 -7.81 -0.30 8.70
CA LYS A 164 -6.53 -0.70 9.27
C LYS A 164 -6.56 -2.18 9.66
N ILE A 165 -5.39 -2.80 9.70
CA ILE A 165 -5.21 -4.14 10.28
C ILE A 165 -5.23 -4.02 11.80
N ILE A 166 -6.05 -4.83 12.47
CA ILE A 166 -6.17 -4.89 13.94
C ILE A 166 -5.61 -6.19 14.52
N PHE A 167 -5.46 -7.22 13.69
CA PHE A 167 -4.92 -8.53 14.08
C PHE A 167 -4.30 -9.23 12.87
N MET A 168 -3.22 -9.99 13.11
CA MET A 168 -2.61 -10.89 12.13
C MET A 168 -2.14 -12.16 12.83
N GLU A 169 -2.34 -13.31 12.20
CA GLU A 169 -1.84 -14.61 12.66
C GLU A 169 -1.28 -15.39 11.47
N GLU A 170 -0.04 -15.86 11.55
CA GLU A 170 0.62 -16.66 10.50
C GLU A 170 0.03 -18.09 10.44
N ILE A 171 -0.14 -18.64 9.23
CA ILE A 171 -0.76 -19.96 8.96
C ILE A 171 0.25 -20.99 8.45
#